data_AF-A0A9Q9IB15-F1
#
_entry.id   AF-A0A9Q9IB15-F1
#
_cell.length_a   1.000
_cell.length_b   1.000
_cell.length_c   1.000
_cell.angle_alpha   90.00
_cell.angle_beta   90.00
_cell.angle_gamma   90.00
#
_symmetry.space_group_name_H-M   'P 1'
#
loop_
_entity.id
_entity.type
_entity.pdbx_description
1 polymer ?
#
loop_
_entity_poly.entity_id
_entity_poly.type
_entity_poly.pdbx_seq_one_letter_code
_entity_poly.pdbx_strand_id
1 'polypeptide(L)'
;MDIDLTIYQGEDQFHFGEFALSPVLRHAALLCFGDRARRGQIEFQLEESEDDRPWTGPPQVRNLTDRFARCSIRLLNDGETLAVERMRVVDLFGPVLAPELAQLQPEETHWAFRLRKRRVATLLQVAEVLAERLLSNERPAPEAEGSVDVDPGERRHRPFTLTPMAATDAELVQPSTLGLDPERLGRLNILMSKDIHDEFLRRMPLSNRMEEGGFLLGRISKAADDVHLVQITHITPAHRSGAGVIHFTFTGDSFLAAAQLIEDRGEDEQLVGWYHTHLFGLDFSMGLSSIDVDLHLATFQRPWQVAALINIRRRDRVLRFYGRDEKTLREYDQWISDDRTSYRPAPRPMGDD
;
A
#
# COMPACT_ATOMS: atom_id res chain seq x y z
N MET A 1 2.47 16.32 0.23
CA MET A 1 2.14 17.02 1.50
C MET A 1 2.75 16.17 2.60
N ASP A 2 3.72 16.71 3.33
CA ASP A 2 4.53 15.93 4.27
C ASP A 2 3.98 16.10 5.69
N ILE A 3 2.78 15.58 5.92
CA ILE A 3 2.13 15.60 7.23
C ILE A 3 1.68 14.18 7.55
N ASP A 4 2.14 13.69 8.70
CA ASP A 4 1.74 12.40 9.25
C ASP A 4 0.57 12.61 10.21
N LEU A 5 -0.39 11.67 10.20
CA LEU A 5 -1.53 11.62 11.11
C LEU A 5 -1.28 10.54 12.15
N THR A 6 -1.01 10.90 13.40
CA THR A 6 -0.89 9.92 14.50
C THR A 6 -2.24 9.77 15.20
N ILE A 7 -2.67 8.54 15.48
CA ILE A 7 -3.88 8.23 16.24
C ILE A 7 -3.50 7.73 17.64
N TYR A 8 -4.33 8.12 18.61
CA TYR A 8 -4.22 7.76 20.01
C TYR A 8 -5.58 7.26 20.50
N GLN A 9 -5.53 6.30 21.42
CA GLN A 9 -6.66 5.57 21.94
C GLN A 9 -6.87 5.85 23.42
N GLY A 10 -8.13 5.99 23.82
CA GLY A 10 -8.56 6.13 25.21
C GLY A 10 -8.31 7.53 25.79
N GLU A 11 -8.81 7.75 27.00
CA GLU A 11 -8.64 9.03 27.72
C GLU A 11 -7.17 9.33 28.02
N ASP A 12 -6.38 8.29 28.28
CA ASP A 12 -4.93 8.36 28.53
C ASP A 12 -4.11 8.59 27.25
N GLN A 13 -4.75 8.62 26.08
CA GLN A 13 -4.13 8.86 24.77
C GLN A 13 -2.97 7.89 24.50
N PHE A 14 -3.20 6.59 24.69
CA PHE A 14 -2.23 5.57 24.31
C PHE A 14 -1.96 5.63 22.81
N HIS A 15 -0.70 5.67 22.41
CA HIS A 15 -0.35 5.67 20.99
C HIS A 15 -0.90 4.42 20.30
N PHE A 16 -1.72 4.62 19.27
CA PHE A 16 -2.32 3.55 18.49
C PHE A 16 -1.53 3.26 17.21
N GLY A 17 -1.18 4.30 16.45
CA GLY A 17 -0.45 4.18 15.20
C GLY A 17 -0.28 5.51 14.49
N GLU A 18 0.50 5.55 13.41
CA GLU A 18 0.56 6.70 12.51
C GLU A 18 0.07 6.33 11.10
N PHE A 19 -0.39 7.32 10.34
CA PHE A 19 -1.16 7.15 9.12
C PHE A 19 -0.76 8.22 8.11
N ALA A 20 -0.79 7.85 6.83
CA ALA A 20 -0.69 8.83 5.76
C ALA A 20 -1.92 9.77 5.82
N LEU A 21 -1.69 11.07 5.79
CA LEU A 21 -2.79 12.05 5.79
C LEU A 21 -3.56 12.06 4.46
N SER A 22 -2.89 11.80 3.34
CA SER A 22 -3.44 11.97 2.00
C SER A 22 -4.77 11.22 1.76
N PRO A 23 -4.92 9.94 2.12
CA PRO A 23 -6.17 9.22 1.91
C PRO A 23 -7.31 9.73 2.79
N VAL A 24 -7.01 10.06 4.06
CA VAL A 24 -7.98 10.65 4.99
C VAL A 24 -8.46 12.00 4.47
N LEU A 25 -7.54 12.83 3.98
CA LEU A 25 -7.85 14.14 3.40
C LEU A 25 -8.68 14.02 2.11
N ARG A 26 -8.40 13.01 1.28
CA ARG A 26 -9.19 12.69 0.08
C ARG A 26 -10.63 12.35 0.44
N HIS A 27 -10.84 11.49 1.44
CA HIS A 27 -12.18 11.16 1.92
C HIS A 27 -12.87 12.41 2.48
N ALA A 28 -12.20 13.19 3.31
CA ALA A 28 -12.74 14.44 3.84
C ALA A 28 -13.17 15.40 2.69
N ALA A 29 -12.37 15.51 1.64
CA ALA A 29 -12.70 16.31 0.47
C ALA A 29 -13.91 15.77 -0.30
N LEU A 30 -14.11 14.45 -0.39
CA LEU A 30 -15.30 13.87 -0.98
C LEU A 30 -16.56 14.24 -0.17
N LEU A 31 -16.47 14.23 1.16
CA LEU A 31 -17.57 14.70 2.02
C LEU A 31 -17.86 16.20 1.83
N CYS A 32 -16.82 17.02 1.63
CA CYS A 32 -16.98 18.46 1.45
C CYS A 32 -17.47 18.85 0.03
N PHE A 33 -16.95 18.20 -1.01
CA PHE A 33 -17.11 18.65 -2.40
C PHE A 33 -17.85 17.68 -3.31
N GLY A 34 -18.19 16.48 -2.82
CA GLY A 34 -18.80 15.40 -3.58
C GLY A 34 -17.85 14.85 -4.66
N ASP A 35 -18.42 14.31 -5.74
CA ASP A 35 -17.66 13.67 -6.82
C ASP A 35 -16.66 14.59 -7.52
N ARG A 36 -16.83 15.91 -7.41
CA ARG A 36 -15.86 16.88 -7.93
C ARG A 36 -14.49 16.68 -7.30
N ALA A 37 -14.42 16.22 -6.04
CA ALA A 37 -13.15 15.90 -5.42
C ALA A 37 -12.43 14.77 -6.17
N ARG A 38 -13.11 13.75 -6.70
CA ARG A 38 -12.47 12.53 -7.28
C ARG A 38 -11.36 12.83 -8.29
N ARG A 39 -11.50 13.89 -9.10
CA ARG A 39 -10.57 14.23 -10.20
C ARG A 39 -9.73 15.49 -9.95
N GLY A 40 -10.10 16.31 -8.97
CA GLY A 40 -9.37 17.55 -8.67
C GLY A 40 -8.23 17.35 -7.69
N GLN A 41 -7.23 18.22 -7.76
CA GLN A 41 -6.16 18.30 -6.78
C GLN A 41 -6.70 18.92 -5.48
N ILE A 42 -6.28 18.40 -4.33
CA ILE A 42 -6.65 18.96 -3.02
C ILE A 42 -5.47 19.72 -2.45
N GLU A 43 -5.70 20.97 -2.07
CA GLU A 43 -4.81 21.69 -1.17
C GLU A 43 -5.42 21.71 0.23
N PHE A 44 -4.57 21.53 1.23
CA PHE A 44 -4.96 21.62 2.63
C PHE A 44 -4.02 22.58 3.34
N GLN A 45 -4.58 23.45 4.16
CA GLN A 45 -3.82 24.46 4.89
C GLN A 45 -4.32 24.52 6.32
N LEU A 46 -3.40 24.34 7.27
CA LEU A 46 -3.65 24.51 8.69
C LEU A 46 -3.58 26.00 9.05
N GLU A 47 -4.49 26.44 9.91
CA GLU A 47 -4.59 27.81 10.41
C GLU A 47 -4.39 27.80 11.94
N GLU A 48 -3.58 28.72 12.45
CA GLU A 48 -3.32 28.81 13.89
C GLU A 48 -4.59 29.25 14.63
N SER A 49 -5.02 28.45 15.59
CA SER A 49 -6.21 28.69 16.40
C SER A 49 -6.22 27.74 17.61
N GLU A 50 -6.71 28.23 18.73
CA GLU A 50 -6.98 27.43 19.93
C GLU A 50 -8.46 27.02 19.93
N ASP A 51 -8.72 25.73 19.77
CA ASP A 51 -10.01 25.08 20.00
C ASP A 51 -9.76 23.59 20.25
N ASP A 52 -10.05 23.14 21.47
CA ASP A 52 -9.75 21.79 21.94
C ASP A 52 -11.00 20.89 22.01
N ARG A 53 -12.15 21.40 21.55
CA ARG A 53 -13.42 20.69 21.58
C ARG A 53 -13.35 19.47 20.66
N PRO A 54 -13.74 18.28 21.14
CA PRO A 54 -13.77 17.09 20.31
C PRO A 54 -14.90 17.15 19.30
N TRP A 55 -14.81 16.30 18.27
CA TRP A 55 -15.95 15.90 17.46
C TRP A 55 -16.80 14.92 18.28
N THR A 56 -18.11 15.15 18.31
CA THR A 56 -19.02 14.58 19.32
C THR A 56 -19.77 13.32 18.89
N GLY A 57 -19.50 12.76 17.71
CA GLY A 57 -20.15 11.50 17.33
C GLY A 57 -19.50 10.29 18.03
N PRO A 58 -20.03 9.08 17.82
CA PRO A 58 -19.48 7.85 18.38
C PRO A 58 -18.42 7.24 17.43
N PRO A 59 -17.17 7.02 17.88
CA PRO A 59 -16.57 7.47 19.12
C PRO A 59 -16.14 8.94 19.05
N GLN A 60 -15.93 9.57 20.21
CA GLN A 60 -15.45 10.95 20.24
C GLN A 60 -14.04 11.03 19.68
N VAL A 61 -13.75 12.05 18.87
CA VAL A 61 -12.44 12.25 18.25
C VAL A 61 -11.91 13.63 18.61
N ARG A 62 -10.73 13.69 19.23
CA ARG A 62 -10.08 14.95 19.64
C ARG A 62 -8.86 15.28 18.78
N ASN A 63 -8.65 16.55 18.46
CA ASN A 63 -7.41 17.02 17.84
C ASN A 63 -6.38 17.39 18.92
N LEU A 64 -5.21 16.74 18.90
CA LEU A 64 -4.04 16.99 19.76
C LEU A 64 -2.93 17.76 19.05
N THR A 65 -3.23 18.35 17.90
CA THR A 65 -2.30 19.21 17.17
C THR A 65 -2.28 20.58 17.83
N ASP A 66 -1.30 20.78 18.72
CA ASP A 66 -1.13 22.04 19.42
C ASP A 66 -1.08 23.20 18.42
N ARG A 67 -1.88 24.25 18.69
CA ARG A 67 -1.98 25.51 17.93
C ARG A 67 -2.71 25.46 16.58
N PHE A 68 -3.11 24.30 16.07
CA PHE A 68 -3.79 24.21 14.76
C PHE A 68 -5.17 23.58 14.89
N ALA A 69 -6.15 24.38 15.31
CA ALA A 69 -7.53 23.92 15.44
C ALA A 69 -8.42 24.21 14.23
N ARG A 70 -7.97 25.06 13.28
CA ARG A 70 -8.71 25.40 12.06
C ARG A 70 -7.92 25.04 10.81
N CYS A 71 -8.64 24.82 9.72
CA CYS A 71 -8.05 24.55 8.43
C CYS A 71 -8.90 25.08 7.28
N SER A 72 -8.26 25.24 6.13
CA SER A 72 -8.92 25.36 4.84
C SER A 72 -8.57 24.17 3.95
N ILE A 73 -9.55 23.69 3.21
CA ILE A 73 -9.38 22.68 2.16
C ILE A 73 -9.85 23.29 0.84
N ARG A 74 -9.05 23.17 -0.21
CA ARG A 74 -9.34 23.71 -1.54
C ARG A 74 -9.34 22.60 -2.56
N LEU A 75 -10.32 22.66 -3.45
CA LEU A 75 -10.37 21.82 -4.63
C LEU A 75 -9.86 22.63 -5.82
N LEU A 76 -8.80 22.14 -6.45
CA LEU A 76 -8.20 22.69 -7.65
C LEU A 76 -8.53 21.82 -8.86
N ASN A 77 -8.73 22.44 -10.02
CA ASN A 77 -8.74 21.76 -11.31
C ASN A 77 -7.93 22.59 -12.31
N ASP A 78 -6.96 21.96 -12.98
CA ASP A 78 -6.05 22.64 -13.90
C ASP A 78 -5.38 23.91 -13.32
N GLY A 79 -5.10 23.89 -12.01
CA GLY A 79 -4.50 25.01 -11.28
C GLY A 79 -5.47 26.09 -10.83
N GLU A 80 -6.75 26.04 -11.24
CA GLU A 80 -7.80 26.97 -10.80
C GLU A 80 -8.53 26.46 -9.56
N THR A 81 -8.82 27.36 -8.62
CA THR A 81 -9.59 27.01 -7.41
C THR A 81 -11.07 26.91 -7.74
N LEU A 82 -11.60 25.70 -7.71
CA LEU A 82 -13.03 25.43 -7.93
C LEU A 82 -13.87 25.68 -6.66
N ALA A 83 -13.33 25.33 -5.50
CA ALA A 83 -14.04 25.46 -4.23
C ALA A 83 -13.06 25.57 -3.05
N VAL A 84 -13.48 26.24 -1.98
CA VAL A 84 -12.73 26.36 -0.73
C VAL A 84 -13.70 26.22 0.43
N GLU A 85 -13.39 25.30 1.36
CA GLU A 85 -14.11 25.17 2.63
C GLU A 85 -13.18 25.51 3.78
N ARG A 86 -13.73 26.14 4.83
CA ARG A 86 -13.02 26.47 6.07
C ARG A 86 -13.77 25.93 7.27
N MET A 87 -13.09 25.17 8.10
CA MET A 87 -13.71 24.49 9.24
C MET A 87 -12.70 24.21 10.35
N ARG A 88 -13.17 23.61 11.45
CA ARG A 88 -12.26 23.08 12.46
C ARG A 88 -11.59 21.83 11.92
N VAL A 89 -10.33 21.61 12.27
CA VAL A 89 -9.57 20.41 11.91
C VAL A 89 -10.33 19.15 12.37
N VAL A 90 -10.94 19.22 13.55
CA VAL A 90 -11.75 18.11 14.10
C VAL A 90 -13.07 17.90 13.35
N ASP A 91 -13.64 18.92 12.72
CA ASP A 91 -14.86 18.78 11.89
C ASP A 91 -14.56 18.20 10.51
N LEU A 92 -13.33 18.45 10.01
CA LEU A 92 -12.86 17.86 8.76
C LEU A 92 -12.57 16.37 8.94
N PHE A 93 -11.84 16.01 10.00
CA PHE A 93 -11.35 14.64 10.19
C PHE A 93 -12.27 13.78 11.05
N GLY A 94 -13.04 14.34 11.99
CA GLY A 94 -13.92 13.58 12.87
C GLY A 94 -14.91 12.68 12.14
N PRO A 95 -15.71 13.19 11.17
CA PRO A 95 -16.65 12.38 10.39
C PRO A 95 -16.00 11.27 9.57
N VAL A 96 -14.72 11.43 9.23
CA VAL A 96 -13.94 10.48 8.46
C VAL A 96 -13.36 9.41 9.40
N LEU A 97 -12.68 9.84 10.46
CA LEU A 97 -11.98 8.94 11.38
C LEU A 97 -12.94 8.15 12.27
N ALA A 98 -14.00 8.76 12.80
CA ALA A 98 -14.83 8.10 13.79
C ALA A 98 -15.47 6.79 13.31
N PRO A 99 -16.11 6.71 12.13
CA PRO A 99 -16.64 5.45 11.63
C PRO A 99 -15.59 4.35 11.51
N GLU A 100 -14.34 4.68 11.18
CA GLU A 100 -13.24 3.72 11.07
C GLU A 100 -12.74 3.27 12.45
N LEU A 101 -12.55 4.22 13.35
CA LEU A 101 -12.08 3.96 14.71
C LEU A 101 -13.10 3.11 15.50
N ALA A 102 -14.40 3.37 15.32
CA ALA A 102 -15.47 2.55 15.88
C ALA A 102 -15.45 1.11 15.34
N GLN A 103 -15.01 0.92 14.09
CA GLN A 103 -14.91 -0.41 13.51
C GLN A 103 -13.68 -1.17 14.01
N LEU A 104 -12.57 -0.47 14.26
CA LEU A 104 -11.32 -1.06 14.72
C LEU A 104 -11.40 -1.52 16.17
N GLN A 105 -11.95 -0.68 17.04
CA GLN A 105 -12.14 -1.01 18.44
C GLN A 105 -13.51 -0.54 18.90
N PRO A 106 -14.57 -1.37 18.71
CA PRO A 106 -15.95 -1.00 19.02
C PRO A 106 -16.19 -0.61 20.48
N GLU A 107 -15.37 -1.14 21.39
CA GLU A 107 -15.43 -0.84 22.83
C GLU A 107 -14.77 0.51 23.19
N GLU A 108 -13.94 1.07 22.31
CA GLU A 108 -13.30 2.36 22.55
C GLU A 108 -14.22 3.51 22.15
N THR A 109 -14.43 4.42 23.09
CA THR A 109 -15.33 5.57 22.94
C THR A 109 -14.60 6.90 22.84
N HIS A 110 -13.30 6.93 23.14
CA HIS A 110 -12.46 8.11 23.11
C HIS A 110 -11.24 7.88 22.23
N TRP A 111 -11.09 8.73 21.22
CA TRP A 111 -9.95 8.75 20.35
C TRP A 111 -9.40 10.15 20.20
N ALA A 112 -8.15 10.20 19.78
CA ALA A 112 -7.50 11.44 19.50
C ALA A 112 -6.55 11.29 18.31
N PHE A 113 -6.28 12.39 17.62
CA PHE A 113 -5.32 12.42 16.53
C PHE A 113 -4.40 13.63 16.61
N ARG A 114 -3.22 13.51 16.03
CA ARG A 114 -2.23 14.59 15.93
C ARG A 114 -1.69 14.65 14.51
N LEU A 115 -1.66 15.85 13.94
CA LEU A 115 -1.01 16.14 12.68
C LEU A 115 0.42 16.59 12.96
N ARG A 116 1.40 15.92 12.37
CA ARG A 116 2.81 16.30 12.49
C ARG A 116 3.35 16.60 11.11
N LYS A 117 3.81 17.84 10.89
CA LYS A 117 4.67 18.11 9.74
C LYS A 117 5.90 17.22 9.88
N ARG A 118 6.14 16.40 8.87
CA ARG A 118 7.40 15.66 8.74
C ARG A 118 8.49 16.72 8.72
N ARG A 119 9.33 16.77 9.75
CA ARG A 119 10.51 17.63 9.69
C ARG A 119 11.39 17.03 8.60
N VAL A 120 11.41 17.66 7.43
CA VAL A 120 12.47 17.47 6.46
C VAL A 120 13.72 18.15 7.02
N ALA A 121 14.27 17.58 8.08
CA ALA A 121 15.66 17.76 8.40
C ALA A 121 16.39 16.80 7.46
N THR A 122 17.02 17.38 6.44
CA THR A 122 18.30 16.95 5.87
C THR A 122 18.61 15.47 6.08
N LEU A 123 18.54 14.69 5.00
CA LEU A 123 18.95 13.29 4.84
C LEU A 123 20.34 12.91 5.41
N LEU A 124 21.06 13.83 6.06
CA LEU A 124 22.42 13.70 6.58
C LEU A 124 22.55 13.76 8.11
N GLN A 125 21.49 14.04 8.89
CA GLN A 125 21.57 14.06 10.38
C GLN A 125 20.76 12.96 11.08
N VAL A 126 19.89 12.28 10.35
CA VAL A 126 19.04 11.21 10.89
C VAL A 126 19.86 9.93 11.16
N ALA A 127 20.98 9.74 10.46
CA ALA A 127 21.89 8.61 10.68
C ALA A 127 22.59 8.63 12.06
N GLU A 128 22.99 9.81 12.56
CA GLU A 128 23.72 9.91 13.84
C GLU A 128 22.79 9.82 15.06
N VAL A 129 21.55 10.33 14.98
CA VAL A 129 20.62 10.32 16.13
C VAL A 129 19.81 9.03 16.23
N LEU A 130 19.59 8.29 15.12
CA LEU A 130 19.03 6.94 15.20
C LEU A 130 20.00 5.95 15.84
N ALA A 131 21.31 6.11 15.67
CA ALA A 131 22.30 5.28 16.33
C ALA A 131 22.26 5.40 17.87
N GLU A 132 21.95 6.59 18.42
CA GLU A 132 21.82 6.79 19.87
C GLU A 132 20.47 6.33 20.46
N ARG A 133 19.37 6.36 19.68
CA ARG A 133 18.04 5.94 20.16
C ARG A 133 17.75 4.44 20.01
N LEU A 134 18.53 3.72 19.21
CA LEU A 134 18.46 2.25 19.08
C LEU A 134 19.00 1.49 20.31
N LEU A 135 19.50 2.20 21.34
CA LEU A 135 20.00 1.60 22.59
C LEU A 135 18.96 1.48 23.71
N SER A 136 17.67 1.78 23.48
CA SER A 136 16.63 1.56 24.51
C SER A 136 15.39 0.85 23.98
N ASN A 137 15.32 -0.45 24.29
CA ASN A 137 14.13 -1.32 24.38
C ASN A 137 13.40 -1.78 23.10
N GLU A 138 14.13 -2.10 22.04
CA GLU A 138 13.68 -3.11 21.08
C GLU A 138 14.77 -4.18 20.91
N ARG A 139 14.37 -5.45 20.71
CA ARG A 139 15.31 -6.55 20.51
C ARG A 139 16.16 -6.26 19.26
N PRO A 140 17.49 -6.37 19.32
CA PRO A 140 18.34 -6.07 18.17
C PRO A 140 18.05 -7.04 17.03
N ALA A 141 17.98 -6.50 15.81
CA ALA A 141 18.16 -7.29 14.61
C ALA A 141 19.53 -7.97 14.67
N PRO A 142 19.67 -9.24 14.27
CA PRO A 142 20.97 -9.89 14.22
C PRO A 142 21.89 -9.11 13.26
N GLU A 143 23.13 -8.87 13.69
CA GLU A 143 24.18 -8.35 12.81
C GLU A 143 24.36 -9.33 11.65
N ALA A 144 23.97 -8.92 10.45
CA ALA A 144 24.31 -9.64 9.23
C ALA A 144 25.71 -9.18 8.79
N GLU A 145 26.71 -10.04 8.92
CA GLU A 145 27.98 -9.85 8.23
C GLU A 145 27.70 -9.72 6.72
N GLY A 146 27.98 -8.53 6.16
CA GLY A 146 27.88 -8.28 4.72
C GLY A 146 26.89 -7.20 4.28
N SER A 147 26.32 -6.38 5.17
CA SER A 147 25.47 -5.26 4.75
C SER A 147 26.27 -4.22 3.97
N VAL A 148 25.93 -4.04 2.69
CA VAL A 148 26.45 -2.96 1.85
C VAL A 148 25.40 -1.86 1.78
N ASP A 149 25.77 -0.68 2.24
CA ASP A 149 24.95 0.53 2.15
C ASP A 149 24.99 1.04 0.70
N VAL A 150 23.82 1.23 0.08
CA VAL A 150 23.71 1.67 -1.32
C VAL A 150 23.06 3.04 -1.34
N ASP A 151 23.90 4.08 -1.42
CA ASP A 151 23.48 5.45 -1.71
C ASP A 151 23.19 5.59 -3.23
N PRO A 152 21.94 5.86 -3.64
CA PRO A 152 21.59 6.01 -5.06
C PRO A 152 22.04 7.35 -5.66
N GLY A 153 22.60 8.27 -4.87
CA GLY A 153 22.94 9.64 -5.29
C GLY A 153 24.35 9.85 -5.86
N GLU A 154 25.33 9.00 -5.55
CA GLU A 154 26.71 9.21 -6.00
C GLU A 154 27.10 8.33 -7.20
N ARG A 155 27.43 8.97 -8.34
CA ARG A 155 28.18 8.35 -9.45
C ARG A 155 29.65 8.11 -9.08
N ARG A 156 29.91 7.41 -7.98
CA ARG A 156 31.24 6.89 -7.64
C ARG A 156 31.21 5.37 -7.67
N HIS A 157 32.30 4.82 -8.20
CA HIS A 157 32.56 3.41 -8.48
C HIS A 157 31.77 2.43 -7.61
N ARG A 158 30.74 1.81 -8.21
CA ARG A 158 30.06 0.66 -7.59
C ARG A 158 31.08 -0.48 -7.48
N PRO A 159 31.34 -1.04 -6.28
CA PRO A 159 32.26 -2.18 -6.12
C PRO A 159 31.69 -3.49 -6.68
N PHE A 160 30.47 -3.46 -7.20
CA PHE A 160 29.81 -4.57 -7.87
C PHE A 160 29.11 -4.09 -9.14
N THR A 161 29.13 -4.95 -10.16
CA THR A 161 28.38 -4.77 -11.40
C THR A 161 26.99 -5.35 -11.20
N LEU A 162 25.96 -4.51 -11.20
CA LEU A 162 24.59 -4.99 -11.40
C LEU A 162 24.49 -5.41 -12.87
N THR A 163 24.68 -6.69 -13.15
CA THR A 163 24.40 -7.24 -14.48
C THR A 163 22.88 -7.35 -14.60
N PRO A 164 22.23 -6.63 -15.53
CA PRO A 164 20.84 -6.89 -15.84
C PRO A 164 20.76 -8.34 -16.31
N MET A 165 20.12 -9.21 -15.52
CA MET A 165 19.80 -10.55 -15.99
C MET A 165 18.97 -10.39 -17.27
N ALA A 166 19.33 -11.10 -18.34
CA ALA A 166 18.54 -11.11 -19.56
C ALA A 166 17.08 -11.39 -19.17
N ALA A 167 16.14 -10.64 -19.75
CA ALA A 167 14.74 -11.00 -19.64
C ALA A 167 14.63 -12.42 -20.18
N THR A 168 14.16 -13.37 -19.37
CA THR A 168 13.79 -14.68 -19.88
C THR A 168 12.74 -14.42 -20.97
N ASP A 169 13.01 -14.84 -22.21
CA ASP A 169 12.05 -14.74 -23.29
C ASP A 169 10.85 -15.61 -22.93
N ALA A 170 9.83 -14.96 -22.36
CA ALA A 170 8.62 -15.61 -21.91
C ALA A 170 7.95 -16.33 -23.09
N GLU A 171 7.50 -17.56 -22.87
CA GLU A 171 6.91 -18.39 -23.92
C GLU A 171 5.67 -17.72 -24.52
N LEU A 172 5.57 -17.73 -25.86
CA LEU A 172 4.37 -17.31 -26.57
C LEU A 172 3.31 -18.40 -26.51
N VAL A 173 2.14 -18.07 -25.95
CA VAL A 173 1.01 -19.00 -25.77
C VAL A 173 -0.23 -18.42 -26.43
N GLN A 174 -1.02 -19.28 -27.08
CA GLN A 174 -2.32 -18.87 -27.62
C GLN A 174 -3.35 -18.72 -26.49
N PRO A 175 -3.95 -17.53 -26.26
CA PRO A 175 -4.87 -17.32 -25.14
C PRO A 175 -6.08 -18.28 -25.13
N SER A 176 -6.56 -18.64 -26.31
CA SER A 176 -7.69 -19.55 -26.49
C SER A 176 -7.45 -20.95 -25.92
N THR A 177 -6.19 -21.42 -25.86
CA THR A 177 -5.87 -22.72 -25.26
C THR A 177 -5.97 -22.70 -23.74
N LEU A 178 -5.92 -21.51 -23.14
CA LEU A 178 -6.13 -21.27 -21.71
C LEU A 178 -7.59 -20.87 -21.39
N GLY A 179 -8.47 -20.86 -22.40
CA GLY A 179 -9.85 -20.38 -22.27
C GLY A 179 -9.96 -18.87 -22.07
N LEU A 180 -8.90 -18.11 -22.35
CA LEU A 180 -8.90 -16.65 -22.29
C LEU A 180 -9.48 -16.06 -23.58
N ASP A 181 -10.29 -15.02 -23.42
CA ASP A 181 -10.82 -14.23 -24.54
C ASP A 181 -9.79 -13.18 -24.97
N PRO A 182 -9.19 -13.29 -26.18
CA PRO A 182 -8.17 -12.37 -26.66
C PRO A 182 -8.63 -10.91 -26.71
N GLU A 183 -9.92 -10.65 -26.96
CA GLU A 183 -10.45 -9.29 -27.08
C GLU A 183 -10.53 -8.57 -25.72
N ARG A 184 -10.43 -9.33 -24.63
CA ARG A 184 -10.49 -8.82 -23.25
C ARG A 184 -9.13 -8.72 -22.58
N LEU A 185 -8.06 -9.16 -23.24
CA LEU A 185 -6.73 -9.10 -22.66
C LEU A 185 -6.23 -7.65 -22.60
N GLY A 186 -5.72 -7.27 -21.45
CA GLY A 186 -4.93 -6.04 -21.29
C GLY A 186 -3.45 -6.28 -21.57
N ARG A 187 -2.63 -5.25 -21.42
CA ARG A 187 -1.16 -5.36 -21.46
C ARG A 187 -0.62 -6.38 -20.44
N LEU A 188 -1.33 -6.55 -19.33
CA LEU A 188 -0.99 -7.44 -18.24
C LEU A 188 -2.26 -8.15 -17.79
N ASN A 189 -2.17 -9.46 -17.59
CA ASN A 189 -3.29 -10.30 -17.21
C ASN A 189 -2.85 -11.24 -16.08
N ILE A 190 -3.48 -11.11 -14.92
CA ILE A 190 -3.12 -11.88 -13.73
C ILE A 190 -3.96 -13.16 -13.73
N LEU A 191 -3.30 -14.30 -13.80
CA LEU A 191 -3.90 -15.62 -13.82
C LEU A 191 -3.62 -16.30 -12.47
N MET A 192 -4.62 -16.93 -11.87
CA MET A 192 -4.42 -17.75 -10.68
C MET A 192 -5.45 -18.88 -10.58
N SER A 193 -5.10 -19.94 -9.85
CA SER A 193 -6.09 -20.96 -9.51
C SER A 193 -7.10 -20.45 -8.50
N LYS A 194 -8.27 -21.10 -8.45
CA LYS A 194 -9.25 -20.87 -7.39
C LYS A 194 -8.63 -21.04 -5.99
N ASP A 195 -7.73 -22.01 -5.82
CA ASP A 195 -7.06 -22.25 -4.55
C ASP A 195 -6.19 -21.07 -4.12
N ILE A 196 -5.37 -20.51 -5.03
CA ILE A 196 -4.52 -19.34 -4.74
C ILE A 196 -5.40 -18.11 -4.45
N HIS A 197 -6.49 -17.93 -5.19
CA HIS A 197 -7.43 -16.87 -4.93
C HIS A 197 -8.10 -16.99 -3.55
N ASP A 198 -8.57 -18.20 -3.18
CA ASP A 198 -9.15 -18.47 -1.87
C ASP A 198 -8.10 -18.43 -0.74
N GLU A 199 -6.81 -18.65 -1.05
CA GLU A 199 -5.70 -18.43 -0.13
C GLU A 199 -5.58 -16.96 0.27
N PHE A 200 -5.50 -16.04 -0.69
CA PHE A 200 -5.50 -14.60 -0.42
C PHE A 200 -6.70 -14.15 0.41
N LEU A 201 -7.90 -14.54 -0.03
CA LEU A 201 -9.12 -13.97 0.51
C LEU A 201 -9.60 -14.61 1.82
N ARG A 202 -9.19 -15.85 2.12
CA ARG A 202 -9.81 -16.61 3.22
C ARG A 202 -8.83 -17.36 4.12
N ARG A 203 -7.78 -17.96 3.56
CA ARG A 203 -6.95 -18.95 4.30
C ARG A 203 -5.67 -18.38 4.86
N MET A 204 -5.02 -17.47 4.14
CA MET A 204 -3.73 -16.90 4.56
C MET A 204 -3.93 -16.18 5.90
N PRO A 205 -3.19 -16.54 6.97
CA PRO A 205 -3.26 -15.84 8.24
C PRO A 205 -2.70 -14.44 8.02
N LEU A 206 -3.53 -13.42 8.27
CA LEU A 206 -3.14 -12.03 8.16
C LEU A 206 -3.46 -11.30 9.45
N SER A 207 -2.54 -10.45 9.90
CA SER A 207 -2.73 -9.55 11.03
C SER A 207 -3.86 -8.57 10.74
N ASN A 208 -4.66 -8.27 11.76
CA ASN A 208 -5.64 -7.18 11.74
C ASN A 208 -5.12 -5.94 12.49
N ARG A 209 -3.84 -5.92 12.87
CA ARG A 209 -3.21 -4.85 13.67
C ARG A 209 -1.97 -4.24 13.03
N MET A 210 -1.28 -4.97 12.17
CA MET A 210 -0.10 -4.49 11.44
C MET A 210 -0.19 -4.82 9.96
N GLU A 211 0.28 -3.92 9.11
CA GLU A 211 0.42 -4.22 7.69
C GLU A 211 1.47 -5.32 7.49
N GLU A 212 1.10 -6.32 6.72
CA GLU A 212 1.95 -7.44 6.36
C GLU A 212 2.15 -7.48 4.86
N GLY A 213 3.19 -8.17 4.41
CA GLY A 213 3.44 -8.35 3.00
C GLY A 213 4.32 -9.55 2.70
N GLY A 214 4.54 -9.75 1.41
CA GLY A 214 5.31 -10.89 0.93
C GLY A 214 5.49 -10.89 -0.57
N PHE A 215 5.89 -12.03 -1.08
CA PHE A 215 6.23 -12.22 -2.48
C PHE A 215 5.24 -13.12 -3.18
N LEU A 216 5.13 -12.88 -4.49
CA LEU A 216 4.35 -13.67 -5.42
C LEU A 216 5.30 -14.45 -6.30
N LEU A 217 5.15 -15.77 -6.30
CA LEU A 217 5.89 -16.66 -7.19
C LEU A 217 4.95 -17.18 -8.27
N GLY A 218 5.51 -17.38 -9.46
CA GLY A 218 4.68 -17.66 -10.61
C GLY A 218 5.44 -17.94 -11.88
N ARG A 219 4.68 -18.14 -12.95
CA ARG A 219 5.17 -18.33 -14.30
C ARG A 219 4.75 -17.17 -15.18
N ILE A 220 5.58 -16.86 -16.17
CA ILE A 220 5.34 -15.77 -17.10
C ILE A 220 5.28 -16.33 -18.51
N SER A 221 4.20 -16.02 -19.21
CA SER A 221 4.05 -16.26 -20.64
C SER A 221 3.54 -14.98 -21.33
N LYS A 222 3.49 -15.00 -22.66
CA LYS A 222 3.02 -13.90 -23.48
C LYS A 222 1.94 -14.35 -24.44
N ALA A 223 0.91 -13.53 -24.62
CA ALA A 223 -0.05 -13.71 -25.71
C ALA A 223 0.41 -12.99 -27.00
N ALA A 224 1.17 -11.90 -26.82
CA ALA A 224 1.79 -11.07 -27.84
C ALA A 224 3.00 -10.34 -27.21
N ASP A 225 3.80 -9.63 -28.01
CA ASP A 225 5.05 -8.99 -27.55
C ASP A 225 4.87 -8.09 -26.32
N ASP A 226 3.75 -7.38 -26.25
CA ASP A 226 3.37 -6.43 -25.20
C ASP A 226 2.28 -6.94 -24.25
N VAL A 227 1.72 -8.13 -24.49
CA VAL A 227 0.66 -8.73 -23.67
C VAL A 227 1.21 -9.86 -22.81
N HIS A 228 1.37 -9.57 -21.52
CA HIS A 228 1.93 -10.50 -20.54
C HIS A 228 0.83 -11.25 -19.79
N LEU A 229 1.06 -12.54 -19.59
CA LEU A 229 0.24 -13.44 -18.79
C LEU A 229 1.05 -13.83 -17.54
N VAL A 230 0.60 -13.40 -16.37
CA VAL A 230 1.29 -13.62 -15.10
C VAL A 230 0.52 -14.65 -14.31
N GLN A 231 0.99 -15.89 -14.30
CA GLN A 231 0.37 -16.94 -13.52
C GLN A 231 0.95 -16.99 -12.12
N ILE A 232 0.16 -16.62 -11.11
CA ILE A 232 0.54 -16.74 -9.70
C ILE A 232 0.26 -18.18 -9.26
N THR A 233 1.33 -18.87 -8.84
CA THR A 233 1.29 -20.28 -8.42
C THR A 233 1.56 -20.43 -6.93
N HIS A 234 2.18 -19.45 -6.30
CA HIS A 234 2.47 -19.49 -4.87
C HIS A 234 2.57 -18.09 -4.24
N ILE A 235 2.25 -18.00 -2.96
CA ILE A 235 2.30 -16.79 -2.15
C ILE A 235 3.16 -17.10 -0.93
N THR A 236 4.15 -16.24 -0.64
CA THR A 236 5.03 -16.45 0.52
C THR A 236 5.18 -15.16 1.33
N PRO A 237 4.95 -15.17 2.66
CA PRO A 237 5.24 -14.01 3.50
C PRO A 237 6.72 -13.65 3.45
N ALA A 238 7.06 -12.36 3.44
CA ALA A 238 8.47 -11.97 3.55
C ALA A 238 8.92 -12.22 4.99
N HIS A 239 9.69 -13.29 5.20
CA HIS A 239 10.29 -13.55 6.49
C HIS A 239 11.40 -12.51 6.72
N ARG A 240 11.51 -11.97 7.94
CA ARG A 240 12.52 -10.95 8.32
C ARG A 240 12.40 -9.62 7.57
N SER A 241 11.20 -9.27 7.15
CA SER A 241 10.86 -7.89 6.77
C SER A 241 10.80 -7.02 8.03
N GLY A 242 11.26 -5.77 7.94
CA GLY A 242 10.93 -4.76 8.94
C GLY A 242 9.44 -4.43 8.82
N ALA A 243 8.61 -5.05 9.66
CA ALA A 243 7.18 -4.76 9.72
C ALA A 243 6.95 -3.60 10.68
N GLY A 244 6.78 -2.40 10.15
CA GLY A 244 6.22 -1.27 10.90
C GLY A 244 4.71 -1.22 10.76
N VAL A 245 4.03 -0.46 11.63
CA VAL A 245 2.57 -0.24 11.59
C VAL A 245 2.08 0.39 10.27
N ILE A 246 2.98 0.91 9.41
CA ILE A 246 2.68 1.88 8.33
C ILE A 246 3.50 1.67 7.05
N HIS A 247 4.58 0.90 7.10
CA HIS A 247 5.39 0.67 5.91
C HIS A 247 6.00 -0.73 5.97
N PHE A 248 5.79 -1.44 4.88
CA PHE A 248 6.40 -2.73 4.66
C PHE A 248 7.66 -2.54 3.82
N THR A 249 8.81 -2.98 4.33
CA THR A 249 10.09 -2.89 3.62
C THR A 249 10.65 -4.27 3.35
N PHE A 250 10.98 -4.53 2.08
CA PHE A 250 11.72 -5.72 1.68
C PHE A 250 13.20 -5.56 2.04
N THR A 251 13.77 -6.58 2.71
CA THR A 251 15.20 -6.65 2.99
C THR A 251 15.89 -7.58 1.97
N GLY A 252 17.21 -7.48 1.83
CA GLY A 252 18.00 -8.42 1.01
C GLY A 252 17.78 -9.88 1.43
N ASP A 253 17.67 -10.12 2.74
CA ASP A 253 17.33 -11.43 3.31
C ASP A 253 15.98 -11.95 2.85
N SER A 254 14.96 -11.08 2.76
CA SER A 254 13.64 -11.46 2.27
C SER A 254 13.71 -11.92 0.80
N PHE A 255 14.48 -11.23 -0.05
CA PHE A 255 14.70 -11.65 -1.44
C PHE A 255 15.48 -12.96 -1.54
N LEU A 256 16.51 -13.14 -0.72
CA LEU A 256 17.30 -14.37 -0.69
C LEU A 256 16.43 -15.57 -0.26
N ALA A 257 15.57 -15.38 0.74
CA ALA A 257 14.62 -16.42 1.17
C ALA A 257 13.62 -16.77 0.05
N ALA A 258 13.13 -15.78 -0.70
CA ALA A 258 12.26 -16.03 -1.86
C ALA A 258 12.99 -16.78 -2.98
N ALA A 259 14.25 -16.41 -3.28
CA ALA A 259 15.07 -17.09 -4.27
C ALA A 259 15.33 -18.55 -3.88
N GLN A 260 15.70 -18.80 -2.62
CA GLN A 260 15.89 -20.16 -2.11
C GLN A 260 14.60 -20.98 -2.21
N LEU A 261 13.44 -20.38 -1.88
CA LEU A 261 12.15 -21.06 -2.02
C LEU A 261 11.84 -21.44 -3.47
N ILE A 262 12.16 -20.58 -4.43
CA ILE A 262 12.01 -20.89 -5.87
C ILE A 262 12.89 -22.10 -6.25
N GLU A 263 14.17 -22.09 -5.83
CA GLU A 263 15.11 -23.18 -6.10
C GLU A 263 14.66 -24.50 -5.46
N ASP A 264 14.21 -24.47 -4.20
CA ASP A 264 13.76 -25.65 -3.46
C ASP A 264 12.49 -26.26 -4.05
N ARG A 265 11.60 -25.43 -4.60
CA ARG A 265 10.37 -25.89 -5.27
C ARG A 265 10.68 -26.54 -6.62
N GLY A 266 11.65 -26.02 -7.36
CA GLY A 266 12.07 -26.57 -8.65
C GLY A 266 10.98 -26.55 -9.74
N GLU A 267 9.95 -25.69 -9.61
CA GLU A 267 8.74 -25.69 -10.45
C GLU A 267 8.75 -24.66 -11.60
N ASP A 268 9.94 -24.33 -12.15
CA ASP A 268 10.15 -23.28 -13.16
C ASP A 268 9.40 -21.97 -12.83
N GLU A 269 9.45 -21.60 -11.55
CA GLU A 269 8.82 -20.40 -11.03
C GLU A 269 9.84 -19.25 -10.99
N GLN A 270 9.32 -18.03 -11.01
CA GLN A 270 10.09 -16.82 -10.82
C GLN A 270 9.35 -15.85 -9.89
N LEU A 271 10.06 -14.84 -9.40
CA LEU A 271 9.46 -13.76 -8.62
C LEU A 271 8.63 -12.85 -9.52
N VAL A 272 7.30 -13.04 -9.51
CA VAL A 272 6.36 -12.31 -10.38
C VAL A 272 5.77 -11.06 -9.73
N GLY A 273 6.04 -10.81 -8.45
CA GLY A 273 5.55 -9.61 -7.80
C GLY A 273 5.60 -9.69 -6.28
N TRP A 274 4.80 -8.84 -5.66
CA TRP A 274 4.66 -8.75 -4.21
C TRP A 274 3.23 -8.48 -3.79
N TYR A 275 2.95 -8.68 -2.51
CA TYR A 275 1.69 -8.26 -1.91
C TYR A 275 1.91 -7.51 -0.60
N HIS A 276 0.95 -6.70 -0.22
CA HIS A 276 0.79 -6.21 1.15
C HIS A 276 -0.67 -5.98 1.52
N THR A 277 -0.91 -5.80 2.81
CA THR A 277 -2.24 -5.56 3.37
C THR A 277 -2.40 -4.10 3.76
N HIS A 278 -3.56 -3.51 3.49
CA HIS A 278 -4.00 -2.30 4.17
C HIS A 278 -5.03 -2.66 5.23
N LEU A 279 -4.79 -2.21 6.46
CA LEU A 279 -5.70 -2.41 7.59
C LEU A 279 -6.71 -1.28 7.78
N PHE A 280 -6.59 -0.22 6.98
CA PHE A 280 -7.39 1.00 7.07
C PHE A 280 -8.08 1.25 5.74
N GLY A 281 -9.39 1.02 5.71
CA GLY A 281 -10.22 1.15 4.52
C GLY A 281 -11.31 2.19 4.73
N LEU A 282 -10.93 3.47 4.81
CA LEU A 282 -11.85 4.60 4.65
C LEU A 282 -12.70 4.52 3.37
N ASP A 283 -12.35 3.67 2.42
CA ASP A 283 -13.25 3.11 1.44
C ASP A 283 -12.55 1.87 0.83
N PHE A 284 -13.30 0.86 0.41
CA PHE A 284 -12.78 -0.24 -0.42
C PHE A 284 -12.21 0.26 -1.76
N SER A 285 -12.45 1.54 -2.12
CA SER A 285 -11.89 2.21 -3.28
C SER A 285 -10.43 2.69 -3.12
N MET A 286 -9.83 2.58 -1.94
CA MET A 286 -8.44 2.99 -1.75
C MET A 286 -7.46 1.95 -2.32
N GLY A 287 -6.74 2.36 -3.37
CA GLY A 287 -5.65 1.60 -3.97
C GLY A 287 -4.29 1.88 -3.31
N LEU A 288 -3.21 1.67 -4.06
CA LEU A 288 -1.83 1.84 -3.58
C LEU A 288 -1.53 3.27 -3.10
N SER A 289 -0.75 3.39 -2.02
CA SER A 289 -0.19 4.66 -1.57
C SER A 289 0.94 5.12 -2.51
N SER A 290 1.35 6.39 -2.44
CA SER A 290 2.51 6.87 -3.21
C SER A 290 3.80 6.13 -2.83
N ILE A 291 3.93 5.73 -1.56
CA ILE A 291 5.08 4.96 -1.07
C ILE A 291 5.09 3.56 -1.71
N ASP A 292 3.93 2.91 -1.83
CA ASP A 292 3.81 1.60 -2.47
C ASP A 292 4.16 1.67 -3.96
N VAL A 293 3.74 2.75 -4.64
CA VAL A 293 4.08 3.03 -6.04
C VAL A 293 5.59 3.21 -6.18
N ASP A 294 6.21 4.05 -5.36
CA ASP A 294 7.65 4.31 -5.40
C ASP A 294 8.46 3.03 -5.11
N LEU A 295 8.05 2.26 -4.09
CA LEU A 295 8.65 0.97 -3.75
C LEU A 295 8.59 -0.01 -4.93
N HIS A 296 7.42 -0.14 -5.55
CA HIS A 296 7.26 -1.02 -6.71
C HIS A 296 8.13 -0.55 -7.87
N LEU A 297 8.11 0.74 -8.22
CA LEU A 297 8.84 1.26 -9.37
C LEU A 297 10.36 1.15 -9.20
N ALA A 298 10.87 1.30 -7.98
CA ALA A 298 12.29 1.16 -7.66
C ALA A 298 12.75 -0.30 -7.64
N THR A 299 11.93 -1.20 -7.10
CA THR A 299 12.33 -2.57 -6.76
C THR A 299 11.93 -3.59 -7.83
N PHE A 300 10.71 -3.49 -8.36
CA PHE A 300 10.13 -4.43 -9.31
C PHE A 300 10.14 -3.81 -10.71
N GLN A 301 11.25 -4.03 -11.43
CA GLN A 301 11.55 -3.34 -12.68
C GLN A 301 11.05 -4.06 -13.94
N ARG A 302 10.61 -5.31 -13.83
CA ARG A 302 10.12 -6.06 -15.00
C ARG A 302 8.70 -5.61 -15.34
N PRO A 303 8.35 -5.52 -16.64
CA PRO A 303 7.03 -5.01 -17.05
C PRO A 303 5.87 -5.92 -16.66
N TRP A 304 6.15 -7.20 -16.36
CA TRP A 304 5.16 -8.16 -15.89
C TRP A 304 5.06 -8.27 -14.37
N GLN A 305 5.92 -7.58 -13.61
CA GLN A 305 5.85 -7.67 -12.15
C GLN A 305 4.65 -6.91 -11.60
N VAL A 306 3.99 -7.50 -10.60
CA VAL A 306 2.74 -6.97 -10.04
C VAL A 306 2.84 -6.63 -8.56
N ALA A 307 2.04 -5.66 -8.12
CA ALA A 307 1.75 -5.40 -6.71
C ALA A 307 0.31 -5.84 -6.42
N ALA A 308 0.14 -6.73 -5.45
CA ALA A 308 -1.17 -7.14 -4.96
C ALA A 308 -1.50 -6.40 -3.66
N LEU A 309 -2.64 -5.72 -3.63
CA LEU A 309 -3.15 -5.07 -2.44
C LEU A 309 -4.28 -5.89 -1.86
N ILE A 310 -4.20 -6.20 -0.57
CA ILE A 310 -5.26 -6.85 0.19
C ILE A 310 -5.83 -5.83 1.17
N ASN A 311 -6.97 -5.24 0.86
CA ASN A 311 -7.69 -4.42 1.83
C ASN A 311 -8.44 -5.34 2.79
N ILE A 312 -8.12 -5.25 4.08
CA ILE A 312 -8.73 -6.09 5.12
C ILE A 312 -9.76 -5.25 5.91
N ARG A 313 -11.00 -5.73 5.98
CA ARG A 313 -12.05 -5.15 6.84
C ARG A 313 -12.78 -6.24 7.60
N ARG A 314 -12.63 -6.27 8.93
CA ARG A 314 -13.18 -7.33 9.81
C ARG A 314 -12.77 -8.75 9.38
N ARG A 315 -13.62 -9.43 8.61
CA ARG A 315 -13.40 -10.80 8.06
C ARG A 315 -13.42 -10.83 6.54
N ASP A 316 -13.68 -9.70 5.90
CA ASP A 316 -13.74 -9.57 4.46
C ASP A 316 -12.41 -9.04 3.94
N ARG A 317 -12.02 -9.53 2.77
CA ARG A 317 -10.80 -9.13 2.07
C ARG A 317 -11.17 -8.76 0.65
N VAL A 318 -10.58 -7.68 0.16
CA VAL A 318 -10.63 -7.31 -1.26
C VAL A 318 -9.21 -7.40 -1.79
N LEU A 319 -9.04 -8.14 -2.87
CA LEU A 319 -7.77 -8.32 -3.56
C LEU A 319 -7.78 -7.50 -4.85
N ARG A 320 -6.75 -6.69 -5.03
CA ARG A 320 -6.52 -5.87 -6.23
C ARG A 320 -5.11 -6.07 -6.73
N PHE A 321 -4.91 -6.06 -8.05
CA PHE A 321 -3.59 -6.15 -8.66
C PHE A 321 -3.26 -4.90 -9.44
N TYR A 322 -2.02 -4.45 -9.28
CA TYR A 322 -1.49 -3.28 -9.94
C TYR A 322 -0.24 -3.66 -10.73
N GLY A 323 -0.12 -3.09 -11.93
CA GLY A 323 1.01 -3.28 -12.82
C GLY A 323 1.49 -1.96 -13.39
N ARG A 324 2.69 -1.96 -13.97
CA ARG A 324 3.33 -0.76 -14.49
C ARG A 324 2.63 -0.24 -15.74
N ASP A 325 2.25 1.03 -15.70
CA ASP A 325 1.75 1.81 -16.84
C ASP A 325 2.57 3.08 -16.98
N GLU A 326 3.48 3.11 -17.96
CA GLU A 326 4.50 4.15 -18.18
C GLU A 326 5.31 4.52 -16.92
N LYS A 327 4.82 5.50 -16.14
CA LYS A 327 5.44 6.06 -14.92
C LYS A 327 4.58 5.89 -13.67
N THR A 328 3.44 5.20 -13.77
CA THR A 328 2.50 4.96 -12.68
C THR A 328 2.18 3.47 -12.59
N LEU A 329 1.38 3.11 -11.59
CA LEU A 329 0.71 1.82 -11.53
C LEU A 329 -0.77 1.97 -11.88
N ARG A 330 -1.30 0.96 -12.56
CA ARG A 330 -2.70 0.85 -12.94
C ARG A 330 -3.26 -0.48 -12.43
N GLU A 331 -4.53 -0.49 -12.02
CA GLU A 331 -5.23 -1.72 -11.63
C GLU A 331 -5.54 -2.59 -12.86
N TYR A 332 -5.30 -3.89 -12.75
CA TYR A 332 -5.53 -4.89 -13.80
C TYR A 332 -6.53 -5.94 -13.37
N ASP A 333 -7.29 -6.45 -14.34
CA ASP A 333 -8.25 -7.53 -14.11
C ASP A 333 -7.52 -8.85 -13.80
N GLN A 334 -8.13 -9.63 -12.92
CA GLN A 334 -7.68 -10.96 -12.53
C GLN A 334 -8.56 -12.04 -13.17
N TRP A 335 -7.94 -13.17 -13.49
CA TRP A 335 -8.57 -14.32 -14.11
C TRP A 335 -8.36 -15.54 -13.21
N ILE A 336 -9.45 -16.21 -12.88
CA ILE A 336 -9.47 -17.35 -11.96
C ILE A 336 -9.76 -18.60 -12.78
N SER A 337 -8.91 -19.62 -12.67
CA SER A 337 -9.19 -20.91 -13.29
C SER A 337 -10.29 -21.64 -12.54
N ASP A 338 -11.27 -22.18 -13.25
CA ASP A 338 -12.04 -23.31 -12.71
C ASP A 338 -11.15 -24.56 -12.69
N ASP A 339 -11.51 -25.58 -11.90
CA ASP A 339 -10.74 -26.85 -11.76
C ASP A 339 -10.53 -27.61 -13.09
N ARG A 340 -10.98 -27.03 -14.22
CA ARG A 340 -10.93 -27.55 -15.59
C ARG A 340 -9.97 -26.77 -16.49
N THR A 341 -8.95 -26.10 -15.94
CA THR A 341 -7.89 -25.36 -16.65
C THR A 341 -8.33 -24.14 -17.45
N SER A 342 -9.62 -23.77 -17.40
CA SER A 342 -10.14 -22.61 -18.13
C SER A 342 -10.26 -21.39 -17.21
N TYR A 343 -9.74 -20.25 -17.67
CA TYR A 343 -9.75 -19.01 -16.91
C TYR A 343 -10.99 -18.17 -17.17
N ARG A 344 -11.59 -17.65 -16.09
CA ARG A 344 -12.70 -16.70 -16.17
C ARG A 344 -12.33 -15.41 -15.44
N PRO A 345 -12.77 -14.23 -15.93
CA PRO A 345 -12.59 -12.98 -15.20
C PRO A 345 -13.18 -13.11 -13.81
N ALA A 346 -12.44 -12.69 -12.79
CA ALA A 346 -13.01 -12.65 -11.46
C ALA A 346 -14.16 -11.64 -11.40
N PRO A 347 -15.14 -11.85 -10.52
CA PRO A 347 -16.10 -10.81 -10.19
C PRO A 347 -15.32 -9.58 -9.71
N ARG A 348 -15.52 -8.42 -10.33
CA ARG A 348 -15.01 -7.18 -9.74
C ARG A 348 -15.69 -6.99 -8.39
N PRO A 349 -14.95 -6.65 -7.33
CA PRO A 349 -15.59 -6.23 -6.08
C PRO A 349 -16.51 -5.06 -6.42
N MET A 350 -17.79 -5.15 -6.05
CA MET A 350 -18.77 -4.08 -6.29
C MET A 350 -18.25 -2.81 -5.62
N GLY A 351 -17.69 -1.90 -6.43
CA GLY A 351 -17.68 -0.48 -6.13
C GLY A 351 -18.97 0.04 -6.73
N ASP A 352 -19.95 0.30 -5.87
CA ASP A 352 -21.22 0.89 -6.26
C ASP A 352 -21.00 2.22 -6.99
N ASP A 353 -21.87 2.46 -7.98
CA ASP A 353 -22.06 3.71 -8.72
C ASP A 353 -22.07 4.96 -7.84
#